data_AF-A0AAV7Y6I3-F1
#
_entry.id   AF-A0AAV7Y6I3-F1
#
_cell.length_a   1.000
_cell.length_b   1.000
_cell.length_c   1.000
_cell.angle_alpha   90.00
_cell.angle_beta   90.00
_cell.angle_gamma   90.00
#
_symmetry.space_group_name_H-M   'P 1'
#
loop_
_entity.id
_entity.type
_entity.pdbx_description
1 polymer ?
#
loop_
_entity_poly.entity_id
_entity_poly.type
_entity_poly.pdbx_seq_one_letter_code
_entity_poly.pdbx_strand_id
1 'polypeptide(L)'
;MYSKEIIVLYFVIQYKNNLLFHGSLTRAGKVRNQTPKVEKLPKKKKLTGRAKMRFLYNKRFVHVVEEQGRRRAGPNSNKNK
;
A
#
# COMPACT_ATOMS: atom_id res chain seq x y z
N MET A 1 -56.43 15.96 -12.05
CA MET A 1 -56.50 14.69 -11.31
C MET A 1 -55.19 13.88 -11.32
N TYR A 2 -54.05 14.49 -11.66
CA TYR A 2 -52.74 13.80 -11.75
C TYR A 2 -51.61 14.47 -10.95
N SER A 3 -51.88 15.53 -10.19
CA SER A 3 -50.81 16.36 -9.63
C SER A 3 -50.17 15.79 -8.35
N LYS A 4 -50.96 15.15 -7.47
CA LYS A 4 -50.45 14.67 -6.17
C LYS A 4 -49.70 13.35 -6.27
N GLU A 5 -50.16 12.43 -7.12
CA GLU A 5 -49.49 11.13 -7.29
C GLU A 5 -48.12 11.26 -7.95
N ILE A 6 -47.97 12.17 -8.93
CA ILE A 6 -46.69 12.42 -9.59
C ILE A 6 -45.65 13.00 -8.62
N ILE A 7 -46.06 13.92 -7.72
CA ILE A 7 -45.17 14.51 -6.71
C ILE A 7 -44.75 13.46 -5.67
N VAL A 8 -45.67 12.60 -5.23
CA VAL A 8 -45.37 11.50 -4.30
C VAL A 8 -44.45 10.48 -4.95
N LEU A 9 -44.66 10.13 -6.22
CA LEU A 9 -43.75 9.25 -6.97
C LEU A 9 -42.36 9.86 -7.10
N TYR A 10 -42.27 11.15 -7.45
CA TYR A 10 -41.00 11.87 -7.58
C TYR A 10 -40.23 11.90 -6.25
N PHE A 11 -40.92 12.16 -5.14
CA PHE A 11 -40.34 12.14 -3.80
C PHE A 11 -39.88 10.73 -3.40
N VAL A 12 -40.68 9.68 -3.62
CA VAL A 12 -40.31 8.28 -3.30
C VAL A 12 -39.12 7.80 -4.15
N ILE A 13 -39.03 8.21 -5.41
CA ILE A 13 -37.90 7.88 -6.30
C ILE A 13 -36.62 8.58 -5.83
N GLN A 14 -36.68 9.87 -5.44
CA GLN A 14 -35.51 10.60 -4.96
C GLN A 14 -34.99 10.07 -3.61
N TYR A 15 -35.86 9.65 -2.68
CA TYR A 15 -35.42 9.09 -1.39
C TYR A 15 -34.80 7.70 -1.52
N LYS A 16 -35.29 6.84 -2.45
CA LYS A 16 -34.71 5.50 -2.68
C LYS A 16 -33.31 5.52 -3.30
N ASN A 17 -32.99 6.53 -4.11
CA ASN A 17 -31.71 6.61 -4.81
C ASN A 17 -30.58 7.27 -4.01
N ASN A 18 -30.89 8.05 -2.97
CA ASN A 18 -29.89 8.86 -2.23
C ASN A 18 -29.31 8.20 -0.97
N LEU A 19 -29.83 7.06 -0.50
CA LEU A 19 -29.48 6.49 0.81
C LEU A 19 -28.35 5.43 0.80
N LEU A 20 -27.83 5.04 -0.37
CA LEU A 20 -26.92 3.87 -0.49
C LEU A 20 -25.46 4.24 -0.81
N PHE A 21 -25.12 5.53 -0.89
CA PHE A 21 -23.81 5.96 -1.37
C PHE A 21 -22.72 5.99 -0.28
N HIS A 22 -23.10 6.09 1.00
CA HIS A 22 -22.17 6.21 2.12
C HIS A 22 -22.02 4.89 2.85
N GLY A 23 -20.88 4.22 2.64
CA GLY A 23 -20.53 2.96 3.31
C GLY A 23 -20.94 1.68 2.58
N SER A 24 -21.37 1.77 1.31
CA SER A 24 -21.73 0.58 0.53
C SER A 24 -20.56 -0.37 0.30
N LEU A 25 -20.88 -1.67 0.37
CA LEU A 25 -19.96 -2.80 0.15
C LEU A 25 -19.31 -2.79 -1.24
N THR A 26 -19.86 -2.00 -2.17
CA THR A 26 -19.39 -1.81 -3.56
C THR A 26 -17.95 -1.31 -3.66
N ARG A 27 -17.39 -0.75 -2.58
CA ARG A 27 -16.01 -0.26 -2.51
C ARG A 27 -15.01 -1.29 -1.99
N ALA A 28 -15.47 -2.45 -1.53
CA ALA A 28 -14.60 -3.50 -1.01
C ALA A 28 -13.64 -4.02 -2.10
N GLY A 29 -12.37 -4.17 -1.76
CA GLY A 29 -11.35 -4.69 -2.70
C GLY A 29 -10.94 -3.74 -3.84
N LYS A 30 -11.54 -2.55 -3.97
CA LYS A 30 -11.26 -1.57 -5.05
C LYS A 30 -9.76 -1.38 -5.30
N VAL A 31 -8.99 -1.13 -4.25
CA VAL A 31 -7.55 -0.83 -4.36
C VAL A 31 -6.74 -2.08 -4.78
N ARG A 32 -7.08 -3.25 -4.23
CA ARG A 32 -6.39 -4.50 -4.58
C ARG A 32 -6.67 -4.92 -6.02
N ASN A 33 -7.85 -4.63 -6.56
CA ASN A 33 -8.21 -4.94 -7.94
C ASN A 33 -7.66 -3.93 -8.95
N GLN A 34 -7.50 -2.66 -8.54
CA GLN A 34 -6.89 -1.62 -9.37
C GLN A 34 -5.37 -1.73 -9.48
N THR A 35 -4.70 -2.26 -8.46
CA THR A 35 -3.24 -2.37 -8.46
C THR A 35 -2.79 -3.51 -9.38
N PRO A 36 -1.82 -3.26 -10.29
CA PRO A 36 -1.32 -4.30 -11.17
C PRO A 36 -0.68 -5.42 -10.35
N LYS A 37 -0.96 -6.67 -10.72
CA LYS A 37 -0.37 -7.83 -10.05
C LYS A 37 1.07 -7.99 -10.49
N VAL A 38 2.00 -7.52 -9.67
CA VAL A 38 3.44 -7.71 -9.91
C VAL A 38 3.88 -9.09 -9.43
N GLU A 39 4.45 -9.89 -10.32
CA GLU A 39 5.04 -11.18 -9.98
C GLU A 39 6.31 -11.04 -9.14
N LYS A 40 6.59 -12.04 -8.31
CA LYS A 40 7.80 -12.04 -7.49
C LYS A 40 8.99 -12.42 -8.36
N LEU A 41 9.91 -11.49 -8.56
CA LEU A 41 11.19 -11.78 -9.19
C LEU A 41 11.97 -12.84 -8.38
N PRO A 42 12.69 -13.77 -9.05
CA PRO A 42 13.51 -14.76 -8.37
C PRO A 42 14.63 -14.05 -7.61
N LYS A 43 14.74 -14.33 -6.31
CA LYS A 43 15.80 -13.81 -5.43
C LYS A 43 16.59 -14.98 -4.85
N LYS A 44 17.91 -14.79 -4.73
CA LYS A 44 18.78 -15.77 -4.07
C LYS A 44 18.29 -16.04 -2.64
N LYS A 45 18.45 -17.29 -2.19
CA LYS A 45 18.11 -17.68 -0.82
C LYS A 45 18.92 -16.82 0.16
N LYS A 46 18.24 -16.25 1.15
CA LYS A 46 18.89 -15.43 2.18
C LYS A 46 19.65 -16.35 3.13
N LEU A 47 20.84 -15.91 3.56
CA LEU A 47 21.57 -16.56 4.66
C LEU A 47 20.71 -16.51 5.93
N THR A 48 20.73 -17.59 6.70
CA THR A 48 20.00 -17.73 7.98
C THR A 48 20.97 -18.08 9.12
N GLY A 49 20.50 -17.95 10.36
CA GLY A 49 21.24 -18.35 11.56
C GLY A 49 22.62 -17.69 11.73
N ARG A 50 23.61 -18.49 12.11
CA ARG A 50 24.98 -18.03 12.40
C ARG A 50 25.66 -17.38 11.19
N ALA A 51 25.43 -17.92 9.99
CA ALA A 51 25.97 -17.37 8.75
C ALA A 51 25.45 -15.93 8.51
N LYS A 52 24.17 -15.69 8.76
CA LYS A 52 23.58 -14.33 8.69
C LYS A 52 24.21 -13.38 9.71
N MET A 53 24.40 -13.84 10.94
CA MET A 53 25.01 -13.01 11.99
C MET A 53 26.46 -12.63 11.65
N ARG A 54 27.27 -13.56 11.14
CA ARG A 54 28.63 -13.27 10.66
C ARG A 54 28.62 -12.26 9.52
N PHE A 55 27.74 -12.43 8.54
CA PHE A 55 27.58 -11.49 7.44
C PHE A 55 27.18 -10.08 7.92
N LEU A 56 26.25 -9.99 8.87
CA LEU A 56 25.82 -8.71 9.43
C LEU A 56 26.92 -8.00 10.22
N TYR A 57 27.71 -8.74 11.01
CA TYR A 57 28.84 -8.18 11.75
C TYR A 57 29.88 -7.59 10.79
N ASN A 58 30.30 -8.38 9.80
CA ASN A 58 31.27 -7.93 8.81
C ASN A 58 30.74 -6.70 8.05
N LYS A 59 29.46 -6.70 7.66
CA LYS A 59 28.82 -5.59 6.95
C LYS A 59 28.69 -4.31 7.80
N ARG A 60 28.52 -4.42 9.12
CA ARG A 60 28.29 -3.27 10.02
C ARG A 60 29.55 -2.68 10.61
N PHE A 61 30.57 -3.51 10.87
CA PHE A 61 31.72 -3.10 11.67
C PHE A 61 33.03 -3.26 10.92
N VAL A 62 33.25 -4.38 10.21
CA VAL A 62 34.55 -4.66 9.58
C VAL A 62 34.69 -3.93 8.24
N HIS A 63 33.65 -3.92 7.43
CA HIS A 63 33.68 -3.32 6.09
C HIS A 63 33.22 -1.84 6.06
N VAL A 64 32.90 -1.26 7.20
CA VAL A 64 32.50 0.16 7.28
C VAL A 64 33.75 0.99 7.58
N VAL A 65 34.19 1.76 6.60
CA VAL A 65 35.16 2.85 6.82
C VAL A 65 34.37 4.07 7.31
N GLU A 66 34.66 4.51 8.54
CA GLU A 66 34.09 5.75 9.09
C GLU A 66 34.75 6.94 8.40
N GLU A 67 34.01 7.61 7.50
CA GLU A 67 34.43 8.92 6.98
C GLU A 67 34.28 9.96 8.10
N GLN A 68 35.37 10.69 8.37
CA GLN A 68 35.35 11.78 9.36
C GLN A 68 34.27 12.82 9.00
N GLY A 69 33.42 13.16 9.97
CA GLY A 69 32.50 14.29 9.88
C GLY A 69 31.06 13.98 9.45
N ARG A 70 30.72 12.78 8.95
CA ARG A 70 29.30 12.42 8.71
C ARG A 70 29.03 10.92 8.66
N ARG A 71 27.96 10.47 9.33
CA ARG A 71 27.44 9.10 9.17
C ARG A 71 26.96 8.91 7.72
N ARG A 72 27.46 7.86 7.05
CA ARG A 72 26.99 7.48 5.71
C ARG A 72 25.48 7.24 5.72
N ALA A 73 24.82 7.50 4.59
CA ALA A 73 23.40 7.29 4.43
C ALA A 73 23.02 5.84 4.78
N GLY A 74 21.86 5.67 5.42
CA GLY A 74 21.44 4.38 6.00
C GLY A 74 21.37 3.24 4.97
N PRO A 75 21.29 1.98 5.42
CA PRO A 75 21.40 0.78 4.57
C PRO A 75 20.30 0.64 3.51
N ASN A 76 19.23 1.43 3.59
CA ASN A 76 18.15 1.50 2.61
C ASN A 76 17.98 2.92 2.06
N SER A 77 19.07 3.69 1.94
CA SER A 77 19.08 4.97 1.25
C SER A 77 19.24 4.73 -0.25
N ASN A 78 18.25 5.14 -1.03
CA ASN A 78 18.35 5.13 -2.49
C ASN A 78 18.92 6.47 -2.95
N LYS A 79 20.12 6.47 -3.53
CA LYS A 79 20.79 7.69 -4.00
C LYS A 79 20.22 8.24 -5.32
N ASN A 80 19.56 7.38 -6.10
CA ASN A 80 19.05 7.71 -7.43
C ASN A 80 17.52 7.60 -7.47
N LYS A 81 16.83 8.30 -6.58
CA LYS A 81 15.41 8.62 -6.78
C LYS A 81 15.28 10.11 -7.03
#